data_AF-A0A7X7U5N7-F1
#
_entry.id   AF-A0A7X7U5N7-F1
#
_cell.length_a   1.000
_cell.length_b   1.000
_cell.length_c   1.000
_cell.angle_alpha   90.00
_cell.angle_beta   90.00
_cell.angle_gamma   90.00
#
_symmetry.space_group_name_H-M   'P 1'
#
loop_
_entity.id
_entity.type
_entity.pdbx_description
1 polymer ?
#
loop_
_entity_poly.entity_id
_entity_poly.type
_entity_poly.pdbx_seq_one_letter_code
_entity_poly.pdbx_strand_id
1 'polypeptide(L)'
;IPPAANGQGYGATRIRTSWSPILNHANIDLAFSGHTHRFARIDPNDSDHPYPILVNAPDMAVHVEVSEDRLAVTVKRTDGSIVDTLFVKPRSVE
;
A
#
# COMPACT_ATOMS: atom_id res chain seq x y z
N ILE A 1 -0.58 6.47 -7.96
CA ILE A 1 -2.03 6.56 -7.67
C ILE A 1 -2.43 5.24 -7.05
N PRO A 2 -3.06 5.23 -5.87
CA PRO A 2 -3.47 4.01 -5.20
C PRO A 2 -4.45 3.20 -6.08
N PRO A 3 -4.34 1.87 -6.14
CA PRO A 3 -5.24 1.05 -6.95
C PRO A 3 -6.70 1.07 -6.45
N ALA A 4 -6.90 1.28 -5.14
CA ALA A 4 -8.22 1.51 -4.52
C ALA A 4 -8.58 3.01 -4.41
N ALA A 5 -7.99 3.88 -5.24
CA ALA A 5 -8.32 5.30 -5.19
C ALA A 5 -9.81 5.53 -5.51
N ASN A 6 -10.52 6.17 -4.59
CA ASN A 6 -11.92 6.61 -4.75
C ASN A 6 -12.09 7.80 -5.72
N GLY A 7 -11.00 8.27 -6.33
CA GLY A 7 -11.01 9.36 -7.30
C GLY A 7 -11.69 8.96 -8.60
N GLN A 8 -12.61 9.80 -9.08
CA GLN A 8 -13.34 9.58 -10.34
C GLN A 8 -12.57 10.06 -11.59
N GLY A 9 -11.32 10.49 -11.43
CA GLY A 9 -10.47 10.88 -12.55
C GLY A 9 -10.15 9.70 -13.46
N TYR A 10 -9.93 9.97 -14.75
CA TYR A 10 -9.66 8.95 -15.76
C TYR A 10 -8.53 8.00 -15.34
N GLY A 11 -7.40 8.54 -14.86
CA GLY A 11 -6.25 7.73 -14.44
C GLY A 11 -6.56 6.80 -13.26
N ALA A 12 -7.24 7.30 -12.22
CA ALA A 12 -7.64 6.49 -11.07
C ALA A 12 -8.63 5.39 -11.48
N THR A 13 -9.60 5.73 -12.33
CA THR A 13 -10.56 4.77 -12.88
C THR A 13 -9.85 3.67 -13.67
N ARG A 14 -8.91 4.02 -14.56
CA ARG A 14 -8.17 3.04 -15.38
C ARG A 14 -7.31 2.12 -14.53
N ILE A 15 -6.63 2.63 -13.50
CA ILE A 15 -5.89 1.76 -12.59
C ILE A 15 -6.84 0.80 -11.87
N ARG A 16 -7.93 1.30 -11.28
CA ARG A 16 -8.89 0.46 -10.56
C ARG A 16 -9.47 -0.64 -11.45
N THR A 17 -9.92 -0.30 -12.66
CA THR A 17 -10.58 -1.27 -13.54
C THR A 17 -9.64 -2.30 -14.14
N SER A 18 -8.38 -1.94 -14.38
CA SER A 18 -7.44 -2.82 -15.08
C SER A 18 -6.51 -3.58 -14.14
N TRP A 19 -6.14 -3.00 -13.00
CA TRP A 19 -5.14 -3.57 -12.10
C TRP A 19 -5.75 -4.21 -10.85
N SER A 20 -6.80 -3.63 -10.24
CA SER A 20 -7.36 -4.19 -9.01
C SER A 20 -7.77 -5.67 -9.15
N PRO A 21 -8.41 -6.13 -10.25
CA PRO A 21 -8.69 -7.55 -10.40
C PRO A 21 -7.43 -8.43 -10.38
N ILE A 22 -6.37 -8.02 -11.08
CA ILE A 22 -5.11 -8.76 -11.12
C ILE A 22 -4.46 -8.81 -9.73
N LEU A 23 -4.39 -7.67 -9.05
CA LEU A 23 -3.76 -7.56 -7.73
C LEU A 23 -4.55 -8.34 -6.66
N ASN A 24 -5.88 -8.36 -6.74
CA ASN A 24 -6.74 -9.13 -5.84
C ASN A 24 -6.50 -10.64 -5.98
N HIS A 25 -6.20 -11.12 -7.19
CA HIS A 25 -5.88 -12.54 -7.44
C HIS A 25 -4.41 -12.90 -7.24
N ALA A 26 -3.50 -11.92 -7.22
CA ALA A 26 -2.06 -12.16 -7.15
C ALA A 26 -1.52 -12.47 -5.74
N ASN A 27 -2.40 -12.54 -4.72
CA ASN A 27 -2.04 -12.83 -3.34
C ASN A 27 -0.93 -11.93 -2.76
N ILE A 28 -0.89 -10.64 -3.14
CA ILE A 28 0.17 -9.73 -2.69
C ILE A 28 0.05 -9.38 -1.20
N ASP A 29 1.17 -9.19 -0.52
CA ASP A 29 1.20 -8.87 0.91
C ASP A 29 0.87 -7.40 1.20
N LEU A 30 1.36 -6.47 0.37
CA LEU A 30 1.26 -5.03 0.59
C LEU A 30 1.44 -4.28 -0.74
N ALA A 31 0.65 -3.23 -0.97
CA ALA A 31 0.82 -2.34 -2.11
C ALA A 31 1.33 -0.96 -1.68
N PHE A 32 2.44 -0.51 -2.28
CA PHE A 32 2.93 0.86 -2.12
C PHE A 32 2.41 1.78 -3.23
N SER A 33 2.06 3.01 -2.88
CA SER A 33 1.67 4.03 -3.85
C SER A 33 2.10 5.43 -3.43
N GLY A 34 1.83 6.40 -4.30
CA GLY A 34 2.04 7.83 -4.07
C GLY A 34 1.05 8.66 -4.86
N HIS A 35 1.50 9.80 -5.40
CA HIS A 35 0.74 10.76 -6.23
C HIS A 35 -0.26 11.65 -5.48
N THR A 36 -0.80 11.24 -4.33
CA THR A 36 -1.79 12.02 -3.56
C THR A 36 -1.19 13.19 -2.79
N HIS A 37 0.15 13.25 -2.70
CA HIS A 37 0.94 14.15 -1.84
C HIS A 37 0.54 14.09 -0.36
N ARG A 38 -0.05 12.97 0.08
CA ARG A 38 -0.52 12.76 1.45
C ARG A 38 -0.24 11.33 1.88
N PHE A 39 0.18 11.18 3.13
CA PHE A 39 0.31 9.88 3.74
C PHE A 39 -1.06 9.27 4.00
N ALA A 40 -1.22 7.99 3.67
CA ALA A 40 -2.38 7.20 4.07
C ALA A 40 -2.00 5.74 4.21
N ARG A 41 -2.52 5.09 5.25
CA ARG A 41 -2.61 3.63 5.33
C ARG A 41 -4.07 3.24 5.13
N ILE A 42 -4.32 2.39 4.14
CA ILE A 42 -5.64 1.85 3.84
C ILE A 42 -5.58 0.38 4.23
N ASP A 43 -6.34 0.01 5.26
CA ASP A 43 -6.41 -1.36 5.75
C ASP A 43 -7.13 -2.26 4.73
N PRO A 44 -6.86 -3.58 4.70
CA PRO A 44 -7.52 -4.51 3.79
C PRO A 44 -9.05 -4.41 3.84
N ASN A 45 -9.67 -4.59 2.68
CA ASN A 45 -11.11 -4.74 2.53
C ASN A 45 -11.40 -5.88 1.55
N ASP A 46 -11.94 -6.99 2.05
CA ASP A 46 -12.21 -8.19 1.25
C ASP A 46 -13.12 -7.95 0.05
N SER A 47 -13.94 -6.89 0.06
CA SER A 47 -14.84 -6.55 -1.04
C SER A 47 -14.18 -5.72 -2.16
N ASP A 48 -12.98 -5.16 -1.95
CA ASP A 48 -12.32 -4.26 -2.92
C ASP A 48 -10.83 -4.56 -3.10
N HIS A 49 -10.09 -4.69 -2.00
CA HIS A 49 -8.67 -5.02 -2.00
C HIS A 49 -8.30 -5.86 -0.75
N PRO A 50 -8.01 -7.16 -0.88
CA PRO A 50 -7.76 -8.02 0.29
C PRO A 50 -6.40 -7.76 0.95
N TYR A 51 -5.66 -6.73 0.55
CA TYR A 51 -4.32 -6.36 1.02
C TYR A 51 -4.25 -4.90 1.48
N PRO A 52 -3.33 -4.57 2.42
CA PRO A 52 -3.11 -3.20 2.84
C PRO A 52 -2.48 -2.37 1.72
N ILE A 53 -2.78 -1.07 1.70
CA ILE A 53 -2.17 -0.10 0.78
C ILE A 53 -1.51 1.01 1.59
N LEU A 54 -0.23 1.27 1.32
CA LEU A 54 0.51 2.38 1.90
C LEU A 54 0.78 3.45 0.85
N VAL A 55 0.23 4.64 1.07
CA VAL A 55 0.42 5.81 0.20
C VAL A 55 1.44 6.74 0.85
N ASN A 56 2.58 6.94 0.19
CA ASN A 56 3.65 7.79 0.71
C ASN A 56 3.44 9.28 0.39
N ALA A 57 3.94 10.14 1.27
CA ALA A 57 3.98 11.59 1.10
C ALA A 57 5.37 12.07 0.63
N PRO A 58 5.49 13.25 0.00
CA PRO A 58 6.76 13.74 -0.54
C PRO A 58 7.82 14.04 0.53
N ASP A 59 7.40 14.38 1.75
CA ASP A 59 8.25 14.68 2.91
C ASP A 59 8.55 13.44 3.77
N MET A 60 8.25 12.24 3.24
CA MET A 60 8.38 10.98 3.96
C MET A 60 9.13 9.93 3.14
N ALA A 61 9.83 9.04 3.84
CA ALA A 61 10.50 7.87 3.31
C ALA A 61 9.92 6.60 3.96
N VAL A 62 9.78 5.56 3.16
CA VAL A 62 9.35 4.23 3.62
C VAL A 62 10.58 3.33 3.69
N HIS A 63 10.90 2.83 4.87
CA HIS A 63 11.91 1.80 5.09
C HIS A 63 11.20 0.46 5.30
N VAL A 64 11.61 -0.56 4.55
CA VAL A 64 11.05 -1.91 4.66
C VAL A 64 12.17 -2.88 4.95
N GLU A 65 12.09 -3.55 6.09
CA GLU A 65 12.91 -4.71 6.41
C GLU A 65 12.11 -5.97 6.04
N VAL A 66 12.73 -6.85 5.26
CA VAL A 66 12.11 -8.06 4.73
C VAL A 66 12.81 -9.27 5.32
N SER A 67 12.04 -10.19 5.88
CA SER A 67 12.50 -11.48 6.39
C SER A 67 11.51 -12.59 6.01
N GLU A 68 11.89 -13.83 6.30
CA GLU A 68 11.04 -15.00 6.02
C GLU A 68 9.69 -14.97 6.78
N ASP A 69 9.63 -14.26 7.90
CA ASP A 69 8.46 -14.22 8.79
C ASP A 69 7.62 -12.94 8.66
N ARG A 70 8.15 -11.87 8.04
CA ARG A 70 7.44 -10.58 7.94
C ARG A 70 8.05 -9.58 6.96
N LEU A 71 7.20 -8.63 6.58
CA LEU A 71 7.58 -7.28 6.16
C LEU A 71 7.42 -6.35 7.37
N ALA A 72 8.51 -5.71 7.80
CA ALA A 72 8.50 -4.67 8.83
C ALA A 72 8.70 -3.31 8.17
N VAL A 73 7.63 -2.52 8.11
CA VAL A 73 7.57 -1.24 7.42
C VAL A 73 7.62 -0.12 8.44
N THR A 74 8.50 0.85 8.23
CA THR A 74 8.57 2.09 9.00
C THR A 74 8.48 3.28 8.05
N VAL A 75 7.55 4.19 8.29
CA VAL A 75 7.43 5.47 7.58
C VAL A 75 8.05 6.55 8.43
N LYS A 76 8.98 7.31 7.85
CA LYS A 76 9.70 8.39 8.55
C LYS A 76 9.58 9.68 7.77
N ARG A 77 9.49 10.81 8.45
CA ARG A 77 9.75 12.11 7.82
C ARG A 77 11.24 12.32 7.56
N THR A 78 11.54 13.33 6.76
CA THR A 78 12.92 13.77 6.49
C THR A 78 13.68 14.21 7.74
N ASP A 79 12.98 14.62 8.81
CA ASP A 79 13.56 14.94 10.12
C ASP A 79 13.87 13.69 10.98
N GLY A 80 13.58 12.49 10.47
CA GLY A 80 13.78 11.22 11.15
C GLY A 80 12.62 10.78 12.06
N SER A 81 11.60 11.62 12.27
CA SER A 81 10.43 11.26 13.08
C SER A 81 9.65 10.11 12.43
N ILE A 82 9.25 9.13 13.24
CA ILE A 82 8.41 8.00 12.79
C ILE A 82 6.96 8.48 12.67
N VAL A 83 6.34 8.21 11.53
CA VAL A 83 4.94 8.55 11.22
C VAL A 83 4.04 7.35 11.41
N ASP A 84 4.47 6.17 10.93
CA ASP A 84 3.71 4.93 11.06
C ASP A 84 4.66 3.72 11.04
N THR A 85 4.18 2.61 11.58
CA THR A 85 4.84 1.31 11.54
C THR A 85 3.81 0.23 11.23
N LEU A 86 4.14 -0.67 10.31
CA LEU A 86 3.27 -1.77 9.88
C LEU A 86 4.07 -3.07 9.83
N PHE A 87 3.52 -4.13 10.40
CA PHE A 87 4.04 -5.49 10.24
C PHE A 87 3.06 -6.28 9.40
N VAL A 88 3.53 -6.84 8.28
CA VAL A 88 2.74 -7.73 7.43
C VAL A 88 3.35 -9.11 7.49
N LYS A 89 2.55 -10.11 7.82
CA LYS A 89 2.98 -11.51 7.75
C LYS A 89 2.93 -11.99 6.30
N PRO A 90 3.85 -12.85 5.86
CA PRO A 90 3.76 -13.49 4.56
C PRO A 90 2.42 -14.17 4.41
N ARG A 91 1.79 -14.02 3.26
CA ARG A 91 0.62 -14.82 2.92
C ARG A 91 1.01 -16.26 2.65
N SER A 92 0.20 -17.18 3.16
CA SER A 92 0.32 -18.58 2.82
C SER A 92 0.09 -18.75 1.31
N VAL A 93 0.98 -19.51 0.69
CA VAL A 93 0.73 -20.14 -0.61
C VAL A 93 -0.09 -21.39 -0.31
N GLU A 94 -1.39 -21.36 -0.64
CA GLU A 94 -2.19 -22.58 -0.80
C GLU A 94 -1.85 -23.29 -2.12
#